data_AF-A0A256YX48-F1
#
_entry.id   AF-A0A256YX48-F1
#
_cell.length_a   1.000
_cell.length_b   1.000
_cell.length_c   1.000
_cell.angle_alpha   90.00
_cell.angle_beta   90.00
_cell.angle_gamma   90.00
#
_symmetry.space_group_name_H-M   'P 1'
#
loop_
_entity.id
_entity.type
_entity.pdbx_description
1 polymer ?
#
loop_
_entity_poly.entity_id
_entity_poly.type
_entity_poly.pdbx_seq_one_letter_code
_entity_poly.pdbx_strand_id
1 'polypeptide(L)'
;MTPSWEDTMDEAQRKTEEVRKKMFIDSIREKVPAVDPELVFLTPEEVLRAMDSNPRIVEYLDRLKSYSAPEKEIGILYPDADRKPWTKGKTDALIYRNLHTSLRNLKMEERVHVFTISPLLGVIPMEWYDEMPMYDASGCQSFMVRRRGLAWDQDAFRKIISKAGGILDGFLENNHERIGKWHVIHRSPSVHQRIFETAMDKHPRPVWPHSTRKSLADSYLAIRNIMKEISEGE
;
A
#
# COMPACT_ATOMS: atom_id res chain seq x y z
N MET A 1 43.26 -0.59 -21.05
CA MET A 1 42.15 0.30 -21.44
C MET A 1 41.87 1.18 -20.23
N THR A 2 42.06 2.48 -20.36
CA THR A 2 41.69 3.46 -19.32
C THR A 2 40.18 3.71 -19.44
N PRO A 3 39.42 3.71 -18.33
CA PRO A 3 38.00 4.06 -18.35
C PRO A 3 37.79 5.44 -18.97
N SER A 4 36.69 5.62 -19.70
CA SER A 4 36.38 6.95 -20.23
C SER A 4 36.03 7.90 -19.08
N TRP A 5 36.16 9.21 -19.32
CA TRP A 5 35.80 10.23 -18.34
C TRP A 5 34.29 10.21 -18.01
N GLU A 6 33.46 9.85 -18.98
CA GLU A 6 32.01 9.67 -18.83
C GLU A 6 31.70 8.50 -17.88
N ASP A 7 32.36 7.36 -18.04
CA ASP A 7 32.20 6.20 -17.14
C ASP A 7 32.57 6.55 -15.68
N THR A 8 33.59 7.39 -15.51
CA THR A 8 34.10 7.79 -14.19
C THR A 8 33.15 8.78 -13.50
N MET A 9 32.53 9.69 -14.26
CA MET A 9 31.51 10.61 -13.74
C MET A 9 30.23 9.88 -13.32
N ASP A 10 29.78 8.92 -14.11
CA ASP A 10 28.62 8.10 -13.79
C ASP A 10 28.84 7.28 -12.51
N GLU A 11 30.03 6.69 -12.33
CA GLU A 11 30.36 5.95 -11.11
C GLU A 11 30.39 6.86 -9.86
N ALA A 12 30.92 8.07 -9.99
CA ALA A 12 30.94 9.05 -8.89
C ALA A 12 29.53 9.54 -8.51
N GLN A 13 28.66 9.76 -9.51
CA GLN A 13 27.26 10.10 -9.28
C GLN A 13 26.52 8.96 -8.57
N ARG A 14 26.71 7.72 -9.03
CA ARG A 14 26.12 6.53 -8.39
C ARG A 14 26.55 6.37 -6.93
N LYS A 15 27.84 6.50 -6.63
CA LYS A 15 28.34 6.45 -5.24
C LYS A 15 27.74 7.55 -4.37
N THR A 16 27.59 8.76 -4.91
CA THR A 16 26.99 9.88 -4.19
C THR A 16 25.50 9.63 -3.91
N GLU A 17 24.78 9.06 -4.88
CA GLU A 17 23.39 8.68 -4.73
C GLU A 17 23.21 7.57 -3.68
N GLU A 18 24.07 6.55 -3.69
CA GLU A 18 24.05 5.46 -2.70
C GLU A 18 24.29 5.97 -1.28
N VAL A 19 25.25 6.89 -1.07
CA VAL A 19 25.51 7.50 0.23
C VAL A 19 24.30 8.31 0.70
N ARG A 20 23.72 9.13 -0.18
CA ARG A 20 22.52 9.91 0.12
C ARG A 20 21.34 9.01 0.48
N LYS A 21 21.19 7.90 -0.25
CA LYS A 21 20.17 6.88 0.00
C LYS A 21 20.34 6.27 1.38
N LYS A 22 21.56 5.85 1.73
CA LYS A 22 21.88 5.26 3.04
C LYS A 22 21.56 6.21 4.19
N MET A 23 22.03 7.45 4.12
CA MET A 23 21.72 8.47 5.15
C MET A 23 20.22 8.70 5.30
N PHE A 24 19.47 8.61 4.20
CA PHE A 24 18.03 8.76 4.24
C PHE A 24 17.33 7.56 4.89
N ILE A 25 17.78 6.34 4.60
CA ILE A 25 17.29 5.11 5.26
C ILE A 25 17.53 5.21 6.78
N ASP A 26 18.72 5.62 7.19
CA ASP A 26 19.05 5.81 8.60
C ASP A 26 18.13 6.85 9.26
N SER A 27 17.81 7.95 8.57
CA SER A 27 16.86 8.95 9.06
C SER A 27 15.41 8.43 9.11
N ILE A 28 15.00 7.57 8.19
CA ILE A 28 13.68 6.90 8.27
C ILE A 28 13.64 6.02 9.51
N ARG A 29 14.69 5.23 9.75
CA ARG A 29 14.77 4.33 10.92
C ARG A 29 14.60 5.10 12.23
N GLU A 30 15.22 6.26 12.37
CA GLU A 30 15.04 7.11 13.55
C GLU A 30 13.60 7.61 13.73
N LYS A 31 12.88 7.84 12.63
CA LYS A 31 11.51 8.41 12.66
C LYS A 31 10.41 7.35 12.69
N VAL A 32 10.66 6.18 12.10
CA VAL A 32 9.71 5.07 11.96
C VAL A 32 10.43 3.78 12.37
N PRO A 33 10.59 3.52 13.68
CA PRO A 33 11.46 2.45 14.19
C PRO A 33 11.10 1.04 13.74
N ALA A 34 9.88 0.84 13.25
CA ALA A 34 9.37 -0.47 12.85
C ALA A 34 9.61 -0.81 11.37
N VAL A 35 10.11 0.12 10.55
CA VAL A 35 10.47 -0.20 9.15
C VAL A 35 11.77 -1.00 9.14
N ASP A 36 11.77 -2.11 8.41
CA ASP A 36 12.98 -2.89 8.17
C ASP A 36 13.89 -2.16 7.17
N PRO A 37 15.14 -1.82 7.52
CA PRO A 37 16.08 -1.15 6.63
C PRO A 37 16.32 -1.88 5.30
N GLU A 38 16.21 -3.21 5.28
CA GLU A 38 16.38 -4.03 4.07
C GLU A 38 15.14 -3.98 3.16
N LEU A 39 14.03 -3.42 3.66
CA LEU A 39 12.76 -3.29 2.94
C LEU A 39 12.40 -1.83 2.65
N VAL A 40 13.41 -0.98 2.44
CA VAL A 40 13.24 0.42 2.05
C VAL A 40 13.51 0.61 0.56
N PHE A 41 12.44 0.85 -0.19
CA PHE A 41 12.43 0.98 -1.65
C PHE A 41 12.05 2.40 -2.04
N LEU A 42 13.04 3.19 -2.46
CA LEU A 42 12.97 4.64 -2.60
C LEU A 42 12.82 5.11 -4.05
N THR A 43 12.91 4.20 -5.02
CA THR A 43 12.64 4.46 -6.45
C THR A 43 11.60 3.47 -6.99
N PRO A 44 10.92 3.77 -8.11
CA PRO A 44 10.06 2.81 -8.79
C PRO A 44 10.77 1.51 -9.16
N GLU A 45 12.01 1.58 -9.65
CA GLU A 45 12.76 0.37 -10.02
C GLU A 45 13.03 -0.54 -8.82
N GLU A 46 13.33 0.04 -7.65
CA GLU A 46 13.56 -0.72 -6.42
C GLU A 46 12.30 -1.43 -5.95
N VAL A 47 11.15 -0.75 -5.99
CA VAL A 47 9.87 -1.36 -5.64
C VAL A 47 9.55 -2.49 -6.63
N LEU A 48 9.69 -2.24 -7.93
CA LEU A 48 9.43 -3.26 -8.96
C LEU A 48 10.32 -4.49 -8.77
N ARG A 49 11.62 -4.29 -8.57
CA ARG A 49 12.57 -5.37 -8.29
C ARG A 49 12.23 -6.11 -7.00
N ALA A 50 11.77 -5.41 -5.97
CA ALA A 50 11.36 -6.03 -4.72
C ALA A 50 10.15 -6.97 -4.90
N MET A 51 9.16 -6.55 -5.69
CA MET A 51 8.01 -7.40 -6.04
C MET A 51 8.43 -8.68 -6.79
N ASP A 52 9.51 -8.61 -7.57
CA ASP A 52 9.96 -9.71 -8.43
C ASP A 52 10.93 -10.67 -7.73
N SER A 53 11.79 -10.17 -6.85
CA SER A 53 12.93 -10.96 -6.36
C SER A 53 13.29 -10.78 -4.88
N ASN A 54 12.64 -9.90 -4.12
CA ASN A 54 12.92 -9.82 -2.69
C ASN A 54 12.29 -11.04 -1.98
N PRO A 55 13.08 -11.91 -1.30
CA PRO A 55 12.56 -13.17 -0.76
C PRO A 55 11.38 -13.01 0.18
N ARG A 56 11.37 -11.98 1.03
CA ARG A 56 10.29 -11.73 2.00
C ARG A 56 9.02 -11.23 1.33
N ILE A 57 9.16 -10.42 0.27
CA ILE A 57 8.03 -9.94 -0.52
C ILE A 57 7.43 -11.10 -1.34
N VAL A 58 8.28 -11.90 -2.00
CA VAL A 58 7.83 -13.07 -2.78
C VAL A 58 7.15 -14.11 -1.89
N GLU A 59 7.73 -14.43 -0.72
CA GLU A 59 7.13 -15.34 0.26
C GLU A 59 5.75 -14.85 0.72
N TYR A 60 5.63 -13.55 1.03
CA TYR A 60 4.33 -12.95 1.36
C TYR A 60 3.32 -13.11 0.23
N LEU A 61 3.71 -12.79 -1.01
CA LEU A 61 2.82 -12.87 -2.18
C LEU A 61 2.41 -14.32 -2.47
N ASP A 62 3.28 -15.30 -2.22
CA ASP A 62 2.96 -16.71 -2.35
C ASP A 62 1.96 -17.17 -1.28
N ARG A 63 2.16 -16.78 -0.01
CA ARG A 63 1.19 -17.02 1.07
C ARG A 63 -0.18 -16.42 0.75
N LEU A 64 -0.20 -15.20 0.19
CA LEU A 64 -1.43 -14.48 -0.17
C LEU A 64 -2.31 -15.24 -1.18
N LYS A 65 -1.71 -16.00 -2.11
CA LYS A 65 -2.47 -16.78 -3.11
C LYS A 65 -3.39 -17.82 -2.47
N SER A 66 -2.98 -18.38 -1.33
CA SER A 66 -3.75 -19.36 -0.56
C SER A 66 -4.62 -18.76 0.56
N TYR A 67 -4.63 -17.44 0.69
CA TYR A 67 -5.42 -16.79 1.74
C TYR A 67 -6.91 -16.91 1.46
N SER A 68 -7.66 -17.27 2.51
CA SER A 68 -9.11 -17.32 2.51
C SER A 68 -9.65 -16.32 3.53
N ALA A 69 -10.36 -15.31 3.05
CA ALA A 69 -11.01 -14.31 3.88
C ALA A 69 -12.03 -14.94 4.84
N PRO A 70 -12.18 -14.43 6.07
CA PRO A 70 -13.29 -14.82 6.91
C PRO A 70 -14.62 -14.39 6.27
N GLU A 71 -15.67 -15.17 6.51
CA GLU A 71 -17.01 -14.81 6.04
C GLU A 71 -17.51 -13.59 6.83
N LYS A 72 -17.73 -12.49 6.11
CA LYS A 72 -18.19 -11.22 6.67
C LYS A 72 -19.18 -10.57 5.73
N GLU A 73 -20.07 -9.77 6.30
CA GLU A 73 -21.09 -9.07 5.51
C GLU A 73 -20.47 -8.02 4.60
N ILE A 74 -19.45 -7.33 5.10
CA ILE A 74 -18.83 -6.18 4.43
C ILE A 74 -17.32 -6.37 4.38
N GLY A 75 -16.73 -6.22 3.20
CA GLY A 75 -15.28 -6.11 3.00
C GLY A 75 -14.91 -4.69 2.62
N ILE A 76 -13.93 -4.10 3.30
CA ILE A 76 -13.41 -2.77 2.99
C ILE A 76 -11.98 -2.90 2.49
N LEU A 77 -11.75 -2.49 1.24
CA LEU A 77 -10.42 -2.20 0.70
C LEU A 77 -10.03 -0.77 1.09
N TYR A 78 -9.06 -0.64 1.98
CA TYR A 78 -8.58 0.63 2.54
C TYR A 78 -7.14 0.92 2.06
N PRO A 79 -6.70 2.17 1.91
CA PRO A 79 -5.34 2.43 1.44
C PRO A 79 -4.33 2.21 2.57
N ASP A 80 -3.08 1.94 2.19
CA ASP A 80 -1.98 1.82 3.14
C ASP A 80 -1.64 3.15 3.84
N ALA A 81 -0.97 3.06 4.98
CA ALA A 81 -0.50 4.22 5.72
C ALA A 81 1.01 4.38 5.66
N ASP A 82 1.47 5.63 5.48
CA ASP A 82 2.90 5.96 5.51
C ASP A 82 3.55 5.63 6.86
N ARG A 83 2.81 5.76 7.98
CA ARG A 83 3.33 5.47 9.32
C ARG A 83 3.12 4.00 9.68
N LYS A 84 4.21 3.32 10.06
CA LYS A 84 4.28 1.93 10.51
C LYS A 84 4.81 1.85 11.95
N PRO A 85 4.54 0.78 12.71
CA PRO A 85 3.85 -0.45 12.30
C PRO A 85 2.34 -0.24 12.21
N TRP A 86 1.69 -1.04 11.38
CA TRP A 86 0.24 -1.20 11.45
C TRP A 86 0.00 -2.35 12.40
N THR A 87 -0.42 -2.06 13.63
CA THR A 87 -0.83 -3.11 14.58
C THR A 87 -2.31 -2.95 14.83
N LYS A 88 -3.04 -4.07 14.80
CA LYS A 88 -4.50 -4.07 14.97
C LYS A 88 -4.88 -3.36 16.28
N GLY A 89 -5.70 -2.30 16.16
CA GLY A 89 -6.18 -1.51 17.29
C GLY A 89 -5.12 -0.68 18.04
N LYS A 90 -3.84 -0.74 17.65
CA LYS A 90 -2.72 -0.03 18.30
C LYS A 90 -1.87 0.80 17.33
N THR A 91 -2.23 0.83 16.05
CA THR A 91 -1.51 1.61 15.05
C THR A 91 -1.56 3.11 15.34
N ASP A 92 -0.41 3.77 15.21
CA ASP A 92 -0.29 5.22 15.29
C ASP A 92 -0.73 5.93 14.01
N ALA A 93 -0.96 5.18 12.93
CA ALA A 93 -1.42 5.74 11.67
C ALA A 93 -2.85 6.28 11.80
N LEU A 94 -2.98 7.60 11.65
CA LEU A 94 -4.25 8.30 11.83
C LEU A 94 -5.37 7.78 10.92
N ILE A 95 -5.06 7.34 9.69
CA ILE A 95 -6.07 6.81 8.77
C ILE A 95 -6.78 5.58 9.36
N TYR A 96 -6.03 4.65 9.95
CA TYR A 96 -6.58 3.46 10.57
C TYR A 96 -7.22 3.76 11.92
N ARG A 97 -6.64 4.69 12.70
CA ARG A 97 -7.28 5.15 13.94
C ARG A 97 -8.67 5.72 13.66
N ASN A 98 -8.80 6.56 12.63
CA ASN A 98 -10.08 7.11 12.22
C ASN A 98 -11.04 6.00 11.79
N LEU A 99 -10.59 5.06 10.94
CA LEU A 99 -11.38 3.91 10.49
C LEU A 99 -11.89 3.06 11.67
N HIS A 100 -11.01 2.57 12.53
CA HIS A 100 -11.39 1.71 13.66
C HIS A 100 -12.28 2.44 14.66
N THR A 101 -12.02 3.73 14.91
CA THR A 101 -12.91 4.56 15.76
C THR A 101 -14.30 4.68 15.16
N SER A 102 -14.40 4.86 13.84
CA SER A 102 -15.70 4.91 13.15
C SER A 102 -16.43 3.58 13.22
N LEU A 103 -15.74 2.46 12.94
CA LEU A 103 -16.32 1.12 13.02
C LEU A 103 -16.87 0.81 14.42
N ARG A 104 -16.12 1.14 15.47
CA ARG A 104 -16.56 0.94 16.87
C ARG A 104 -17.76 1.79 17.21
N ASN A 105 -17.73 3.08 16.86
CA ASN A 105 -18.82 4.01 17.16
C ASN A 105 -20.12 3.67 16.42
N LEU A 106 -20.02 3.02 15.26
CA LEU A 106 -21.16 2.53 14.47
C LEU A 106 -21.49 1.05 14.74
N LYS A 107 -20.77 0.39 15.66
CA LYS A 107 -20.96 -1.03 16.03
C LYS A 107 -20.84 -1.99 14.83
N MET A 108 -19.92 -1.70 13.91
CA MET A 108 -19.71 -2.48 12.68
C MET A 108 -18.54 -3.47 12.76
N GLU A 109 -17.80 -3.51 13.87
CA GLU A 109 -16.57 -4.32 14.02
C GLU A 109 -16.79 -5.82 13.74
N GLU A 110 -17.98 -6.35 14.04
CA GLU A 110 -18.32 -7.76 13.77
C GLU A 110 -18.80 -8.03 12.34
N ARG A 111 -19.27 -7.01 11.63
CA ARG A 111 -19.85 -7.13 10.28
C ARG A 111 -18.82 -6.88 9.18
N VAL A 112 -17.81 -6.07 9.51
CA VAL A 112 -16.80 -5.57 8.57
C VAL A 112 -15.49 -6.34 8.71
N HIS A 113 -14.93 -6.75 7.56
CA HIS A 113 -13.52 -7.09 7.44
C HIS A 113 -12.77 -5.99 6.69
N VAL A 114 -11.57 -5.65 7.16
CA VAL A 114 -10.72 -4.62 6.53
C VAL A 114 -9.54 -5.31 5.85
N PHE A 115 -9.26 -4.88 4.62
CA PHE A 115 -8.08 -5.24 3.84
C PHE A 115 -7.38 -3.95 3.41
N THR A 116 -6.06 -3.97 3.36
CA THR A 116 -5.28 -2.81 2.93
C THR A 116 -4.75 -3.00 1.51
N ILE A 117 -5.09 -2.10 0.58
CA ILE A 117 -4.44 -2.01 -0.73
C ILE A 117 -3.04 -1.44 -0.51
N SER A 118 -2.03 -2.09 -1.09
CA SER A 118 -0.62 -1.72 -0.99
C SER A 118 0.02 -1.66 -2.37
N PRO A 119 0.86 -0.66 -2.68
CA PRO A 119 1.59 -0.64 -3.94
C PRO A 119 2.68 -1.70 -4.04
N LEU A 120 3.21 -2.21 -2.92
CA LEU A 120 4.23 -3.26 -2.92
C LEU A 120 3.62 -4.65 -2.77
N LEU A 121 2.67 -4.80 -1.86
CA LEU A 121 2.10 -6.10 -1.48
C LEU A 121 0.76 -6.40 -2.19
N GLY A 122 0.22 -5.46 -2.96
CA GLY A 122 -1.08 -5.56 -3.62
C GLY A 122 -2.24 -5.39 -2.64
N VAL A 123 -2.41 -6.37 -1.75
CA VAL A 123 -3.43 -6.36 -0.70
C VAL A 123 -2.96 -7.08 0.56
N ILE A 124 -3.42 -6.60 1.72
CA ILE A 124 -2.96 -7.04 3.04
C ILE A 124 -4.17 -7.28 3.95
N PRO A 125 -4.46 -8.54 4.29
CA PRO A 125 -5.43 -8.90 5.33
C PRO A 125 -5.05 -8.28 6.68
N MET A 126 -6.04 -7.77 7.42
CA MET A 126 -5.79 -7.07 8.68
C MET A 126 -5.17 -7.98 9.76
N GLU A 127 -5.45 -9.28 9.74
CA GLU A 127 -4.82 -10.27 10.62
C GLU A 127 -3.32 -10.44 10.37
N TRP A 128 -2.82 -10.07 9.18
CA TRP A 128 -1.41 -10.20 8.82
C TRP A 128 -0.59 -8.96 9.13
N TYR A 129 -1.21 -7.93 9.71
CA TYR A 129 -0.56 -6.67 10.02
C TYR A 129 0.70 -6.81 10.87
N ASP A 130 0.72 -7.75 11.83
CA ASP A 130 1.89 -7.97 12.69
C ASP A 130 2.92 -8.94 12.07
N GLU A 131 2.57 -9.66 11.00
CA GLU A 131 3.44 -10.67 10.34
C GLU A 131 4.00 -10.20 8.99
N MET A 132 3.36 -9.22 8.36
CA MET A 132 3.75 -8.76 7.04
C MET A 132 5.14 -8.09 7.05
N PRO A 133 5.84 -8.08 5.92
CA PRO A 133 7.08 -7.32 5.77
C PRO A 133 6.84 -5.84 6.07
N MET A 134 7.53 -5.27 7.07
CA MET A 134 7.41 -3.85 7.41
C MET A 134 8.29 -3.01 6.47
N TYR A 135 7.75 -2.69 5.30
CA TYR A 135 8.48 -2.01 4.21
C TYR A 135 8.36 -0.47 4.23
N ASP A 136 9.13 0.23 3.41
CA ASP A 136 8.84 1.58 2.90
C ASP A 136 8.83 1.51 1.37
N ALA A 137 7.70 1.86 0.75
CA ALA A 137 7.54 1.86 -0.72
C ALA A 137 7.29 3.27 -1.25
N SER A 138 7.90 4.27 -0.63
CA SER A 138 7.84 5.67 -1.08
C SER A 138 8.43 5.88 -2.49
N GLY A 139 9.13 4.88 -3.05
CA GLY A 139 9.41 4.76 -4.48
C GLY A 139 8.18 4.83 -5.38
N CYS A 140 6.98 4.57 -4.86
CA CYS A 140 5.71 4.72 -5.58
C CYS A 140 5.12 6.13 -5.53
N GLN A 141 5.75 7.06 -4.81
CA GLN A 141 5.25 8.42 -4.62
C GLN A 141 6.19 9.40 -5.33
N SER A 142 5.81 9.85 -6.53
CA SER A 142 6.68 10.69 -7.38
C SER A 142 7.23 11.94 -6.70
N PHE A 143 6.44 12.58 -5.83
CA PHE A 143 6.88 13.73 -5.06
C PHE A 143 7.98 13.38 -4.06
N MET A 144 7.91 12.21 -3.39
CA MET A 144 8.93 11.76 -2.44
C MET A 144 10.23 11.42 -3.14
N VAL A 145 10.16 10.71 -4.27
CA VAL A 145 11.32 10.35 -5.09
C VAL A 145 12.05 11.62 -5.55
N ARG A 146 11.32 12.57 -6.14
CA ARG A 146 11.89 13.84 -6.63
C ARG A 146 12.43 14.72 -5.51
N ARG A 147 11.74 14.79 -4.36
CA ARG A 147 12.20 15.56 -3.19
C ARG A 147 13.55 15.05 -2.66
N ARG A 148 13.83 13.75 -2.83
CA ARG A 148 15.11 13.12 -2.47
C ARG A 148 16.17 13.23 -3.57
N GLY A 149 15.86 13.88 -4.69
CA GLY A 149 16.76 13.98 -5.84
C GLY A 149 17.08 12.64 -6.50
N LEU A 150 16.20 11.65 -6.35
CA LEU A 150 16.31 10.33 -6.98
C LEU A 150 15.58 10.32 -8.33
N ALA A 151 15.97 9.41 -9.22
CA ALA A 151 15.34 9.25 -10.53
C ALA A 151 13.91 8.69 -10.43
N TRP A 152 12.99 9.30 -11.17
CA TRP A 152 11.61 8.81 -11.32
C TRP A 152 11.44 8.11 -12.68
N ASP A 153 11.34 6.78 -12.65
CA ASP A 153 10.96 5.99 -13.81
C ASP A 153 9.43 5.81 -13.87
N GLN A 154 8.81 6.45 -14.86
CA GLN A 154 7.37 6.40 -15.09
C GLN A 154 6.88 5.03 -15.59
N ASP A 155 7.72 4.29 -16.32
CA ASP A 155 7.36 2.99 -16.87
C ASP A 155 7.50 1.89 -15.82
N ALA A 156 8.54 1.92 -14.98
CA ALA A 156 8.59 1.08 -13.78
C ALA A 156 7.39 1.32 -12.86
N PHE A 157 7.00 2.58 -12.63
CA PHE A 157 5.81 2.89 -11.86
C PHE A 157 4.53 2.30 -12.47
N ARG A 158 4.34 2.38 -13.80
CA ARG A 158 3.20 1.73 -14.48
C ARG A 158 3.19 0.21 -14.29
N LYS A 159 4.37 -0.43 -14.37
CA LYS A 159 4.50 -1.88 -14.13
C LYS A 159 4.14 -2.25 -12.69
N ILE A 160 4.52 -1.42 -11.71
CA ILE A 160 4.10 -1.61 -10.30
C ILE A 160 2.58 -1.57 -10.17
N ILE A 161 1.92 -0.55 -10.73
CA ILE A 161 0.45 -0.44 -10.71
C ILE A 161 -0.19 -1.68 -11.36
N SER A 162 0.33 -2.12 -12.51
CA SER A 162 -0.16 -3.31 -13.21
C SER A 162 0.00 -4.60 -12.39
N LYS A 163 1.14 -4.79 -11.73
CA LYS A 163 1.41 -5.95 -10.85
C LYS A 163 0.53 -5.91 -9.61
N ALA A 164 0.50 -4.79 -8.88
CA ALA A 164 -0.32 -4.63 -7.68
C ALA A 164 -1.82 -4.80 -8.01
N GLY A 165 -2.28 -4.26 -9.14
CA GLY A 165 -3.64 -4.47 -9.63
C GLY A 165 -3.93 -5.94 -9.98
N GLY A 166 -2.96 -6.66 -10.56
CA GLY A 166 -3.08 -8.10 -10.79
C GLY A 166 -3.14 -8.93 -9.50
N ILE A 167 -2.37 -8.55 -8.49
CA ILE A 167 -2.40 -9.19 -7.16
C ILE A 167 -3.77 -8.96 -6.50
N LEU A 168 -4.28 -7.73 -6.53
CA LEU A 168 -5.60 -7.40 -5.98
C LEU A 168 -6.72 -8.13 -6.74
N ASP A 169 -6.63 -8.21 -8.06
CA ASP A 169 -7.58 -8.95 -8.91
C ASP A 169 -7.65 -10.44 -8.52
N GLY A 170 -6.51 -11.13 -8.46
CA GLY A 170 -6.47 -12.54 -8.07
C GLY A 170 -6.91 -12.77 -6.61
N PHE A 171 -6.60 -11.82 -5.72
CA PHE A 171 -7.13 -11.86 -4.36
C PHE A 171 -8.65 -11.76 -4.32
N LEU A 172 -9.24 -10.82 -5.08
CA LEU A 172 -10.68 -10.66 -5.17
C LEU A 172 -11.32 -11.87 -5.81
N GLU A 173 -10.74 -12.44 -6.87
CA GLU A 173 -11.20 -13.70 -7.49
C GLU A 173 -11.42 -14.80 -6.44
N ASN A 174 -10.44 -15.00 -5.56
CA ASN A 174 -10.49 -16.07 -4.56
C ASN A 174 -11.43 -15.78 -3.38
N ASN A 175 -11.75 -14.52 -3.13
CA ASN A 175 -12.40 -14.09 -1.88
C ASN A 175 -13.73 -13.37 -2.07
N HIS A 176 -14.12 -13.07 -3.31
CA HIS A 176 -15.26 -12.20 -3.58
C HIS A 176 -16.56 -12.76 -2.97
N GLU A 177 -16.82 -14.05 -3.18
CA GLU A 177 -18.03 -14.74 -2.74
C GLU A 177 -18.12 -14.93 -1.21
N ARG A 178 -16.98 -14.83 -0.50
CA ARG A 178 -16.91 -14.98 0.95
C ARG A 178 -17.38 -13.72 1.69
N ILE A 179 -17.52 -12.61 0.96
CA ILE A 179 -17.89 -11.32 1.51
C ILE A 179 -19.18 -10.87 0.83
N GLY A 180 -20.18 -10.47 1.62
CA GLY A 180 -21.48 -10.08 1.08
C GLY A 180 -21.42 -8.86 0.15
N LYS A 181 -20.78 -7.77 0.61
CA LYS A 181 -20.61 -6.52 -0.16
C LYS A 181 -19.18 -6.00 -0.03
N TRP A 182 -18.60 -5.57 -1.15
CA TRP A 182 -17.26 -5.00 -1.18
C TRP A 182 -17.29 -3.50 -1.37
N HIS A 183 -16.53 -2.79 -0.55
CA HIS A 183 -16.32 -1.35 -0.68
C HIS A 183 -14.84 -1.05 -0.84
N VAL A 184 -14.52 -0.02 -1.61
CA VAL A 184 -13.16 0.54 -1.65
C VAL A 184 -13.21 1.99 -1.19
N ILE A 185 -12.26 2.38 -0.34
CA ILE A 185 -12.12 3.75 0.12
C ILE A 185 -10.75 4.23 -0.34
N HIS A 186 -10.69 5.37 -1.01
CA HIS A 186 -9.41 5.93 -1.42
C HIS A 186 -9.47 7.44 -1.60
N ARG A 187 -8.29 8.07 -1.55
CA ARG A 187 -8.15 9.45 -2.02
C ARG A 187 -8.16 9.47 -3.55
N SER A 188 -8.66 10.54 -4.16
CA SER A 188 -8.52 10.79 -5.60
C SER A 188 -7.83 12.13 -5.89
N PRO A 189 -6.81 12.15 -6.77
CA PRO A 189 -6.09 10.99 -7.33
C PRO A 189 -5.19 10.33 -6.27
N SER A 190 -4.98 9.01 -6.37
CA SER A 190 -3.98 8.30 -5.55
C SER A 190 -3.42 7.05 -6.23
N VAL A 191 -2.31 6.52 -5.70
CA VAL A 191 -1.73 5.24 -6.11
C VAL A 191 -2.74 4.09 -5.89
N HIS A 192 -3.40 4.09 -4.73
CA HIS A 192 -4.43 3.12 -4.36
C HIS A 192 -5.62 3.11 -5.33
N GLN A 193 -6.10 4.29 -5.73
CA GLN A 193 -7.13 4.40 -6.76
C GLN A 193 -6.70 3.68 -8.05
N ARG A 194 -5.48 3.97 -8.54
CA ARG A 194 -4.98 3.39 -9.79
C ARG A 194 -4.83 1.87 -9.71
N ILE A 195 -4.39 1.34 -8.56
CA ILE A 195 -4.29 -0.10 -8.32
C ILE A 195 -5.68 -0.74 -8.39
N PHE A 196 -6.65 -0.15 -7.70
CA PHE A 196 -8.04 -0.62 -7.69
C PHE A 196 -8.66 -0.57 -9.11
N GLU A 197 -8.56 0.56 -9.80
CA GLU A 197 -9.07 0.72 -11.18
C GLU A 197 -8.43 -0.32 -12.10
N THR A 198 -7.11 -0.53 -12.00
CA THR A 198 -6.41 -1.55 -12.79
C THR A 198 -6.91 -2.97 -12.50
N ALA A 199 -7.28 -3.29 -11.27
CA ALA A 199 -7.87 -4.59 -10.93
C ALA A 199 -9.28 -4.74 -11.51
N MET A 200 -10.10 -3.68 -11.44
CA MET A 200 -11.46 -3.69 -11.99
C MET A 200 -11.49 -3.71 -13.51
N ASP A 201 -10.52 -3.08 -14.17
CA ASP A 201 -10.37 -3.11 -15.63
C ASP A 201 -10.01 -4.52 -16.14
N LYS A 202 -9.30 -5.32 -15.34
CA LYS A 202 -8.98 -6.72 -15.69
C LYS A 202 -10.20 -7.62 -15.61
N HIS A 203 -10.87 -7.62 -14.45
CA HIS A 203 -12.07 -8.42 -14.22
C HIS A 203 -13.05 -7.60 -13.37
N PRO A 204 -14.06 -6.97 -14.00
CA PRO A 204 -15.05 -6.18 -13.29
C PRO A 204 -15.79 -7.01 -12.24
N ARG A 205 -15.84 -6.51 -11.01
CA ARG A 205 -16.59 -7.09 -9.88
C ARG A 205 -17.38 -6.00 -9.17
N PRO A 206 -18.53 -6.32 -8.56
CA PRO A 206 -19.30 -5.34 -7.80
C PRO A 206 -18.54 -4.91 -6.54
N VAL A 207 -17.80 -3.81 -6.65
CA VAL A 207 -17.10 -3.13 -5.55
C VAL A 207 -17.51 -1.66 -5.57
N TRP A 208 -18.11 -1.17 -4.49
CA TRP A 208 -18.63 0.19 -4.39
C TRP A 208 -17.54 1.17 -3.97
N PRO A 209 -17.18 2.16 -4.83
CA PRO A 209 -16.10 3.08 -4.53
C PRO A 209 -16.56 4.30 -3.71
N HIS A 210 -15.73 4.66 -2.73
CA HIS A 210 -15.88 5.82 -1.87
C HIS A 210 -14.63 6.68 -1.97
N SER A 211 -14.72 7.76 -2.74
CA SER A 211 -13.59 8.64 -2.99
C SER A 211 -13.64 9.93 -2.18
N THR A 212 -12.47 10.42 -1.78
CA THR A 212 -12.33 11.74 -1.15
C THR A 212 -11.19 12.53 -1.76
N ARG A 213 -11.30 13.86 -1.78
CA ARG A 213 -10.18 14.75 -2.14
C ARG A 213 -9.25 15.02 -0.96
N LYS A 214 -9.78 14.96 0.26
CA LYS A 214 -9.04 15.23 1.49
C LYS A 214 -8.26 13.99 1.93
N SER A 215 -7.20 14.19 2.71
CA SER A 215 -6.53 13.07 3.36
C SER A 215 -7.49 12.35 4.31
N LEU A 216 -7.46 11.03 4.31
CA LEU A 216 -8.19 10.19 5.25
C LEU A 216 -7.69 10.38 6.70
N ALA A 217 -6.47 10.90 6.87
CA ALA A 217 -5.89 11.21 8.17
C ALA A 217 -6.48 12.49 8.78
N ASP A 218 -6.90 13.44 7.93
CA ASP A 218 -7.23 14.80 8.36
C ASP A 218 -8.67 14.94 8.88
N SER A 219 -9.51 13.93 8.69
CA SER A 219 -10.93 14.04 9.05
C SER A 219 -11.55 12.71 9.46
N TYR A 220 -11.62 12.49 10.77
CA TYR A 220 -12.45 11.44 11.36
C TYR A 220 -13.91 11.51 10.89
N LEU A 221 -14.48 12.72 10.80
CA LEU A 221 -15.87 12.91 10.35
C LEU A 221 -16.08 12.43 8.91
N ALA A 222 -15.10 12.65 8.01
CA ALA A 222 -15.20 12.14 6.64
C ALA A 222 -15.24 10.61 6.60
N ILE A 223 -14.36 9.94 7.35
CA ILE A 223 -14.36 8.48 7.45
C ILE A 223 -15.65 7.97 8.09
N ARG A 224 -16.10 8.62 9.16
CA ARG A 224 -17.36 8.25 9.84
C ARG A 224 -18.56 8.37 8.91
N ASN A 225 -18.62 9.41 8.08
CA ASN A 225 -19.72 9.58 7.13
C ASN A 225 -19.73 8.49 6.07
N ILE A 226 -18.56 8.15 5.51
CA ILE A 226 -18.42 7.01 4.58
C ILE A 226 -18.86 5.70 5.26
N MET A 227 -18.43 5.46 6.50
CA MET A 227 -18.84 4.26 7.25
C MET A 227 -20.34 4.23 7.53
N LYS A 228 -20.94 5.40 7.80
CA LYS A 228 -22.37 5.54 8.00
C LYS A 228 -23.14 5.21 6.70
N GLU A 229 -22.69 5.74 5.57
CA GLU A 229 -23.27 5.43 4.25
C GLU A 229 -23.17 3.92 3.93
N ILE A 230 -22.03 3.29 4.24
CA ILE A 230 -21.86 1.83 4.08
C ILE A 230 -22.82 1.06 4.99
N SER A 231 -23.02 1.53 6.23
CA SER A 231 -23.94 0.89 7.18
C SER A 231 -25.41 1.08 6.84
N GLU A 232 -25.78 2.16 6.14
CA GLU A 232 -27.16 2.52 5.79
C GLU A 232 -27.54 2.08 4.37
N GLY A 233 -26.56 1.81 3.49
CA GLY A 233 -26.74 1.28 2.14
C GLY A 233 -27.07 -0.22 2.08
N GLU A 234 -27.70 -0.72 3.15
CA GLU A 234 -28.22 -2.08 3.31
C GLU A 234 -29.72 -2.14 3.07
#